data_AF-X1G006-F1
#
_entry.id   AF-X1G006-F1
#
_cell.length_a   1.000
_cell.length_b   1.000
_cell.length_c   1.000
_cell.angle_alpha   90.00
_cell.angle_beta   90.00
_cell.angle_gamma   90.00
#
_symmetry.space_group_name_H-M   'P 1'
#
loop_
_entity.id
_entity.type
_entity.pdbx_description
1 polymer ?
#
loop_
_entity_poly.entity_id
_entity_poly.type
_entity_poly.pdbx_seq_one_letter_code
_entity_poly.pdbx_strand_id
1 'polypeptide(L)'
;HLWTDTQTKNFKIVVIASWNQGPLVFDTLLDQMNPASTYGVVYGEDWIELGWIPGGETGMAALATDMWSQTPKDFLENRPLSDYPIMENIKTAEDIDLIVSFETGTPGLPEWLRQWNTPYGTPFIVGCIGVSVPGMAPYLASGQLDALMPGLTASGEYEILIGRPGLAVSGLDAVSMSHLLVVLLVLMGNIAFFASKSKGVN
;
A
#
# COMPACT_ATOMS: atom_id res chain seq x y z
N HIS A 1 -4.18 -4.90 -10.10
CA HIS A 1 -3.24 -5.22 -11.19
C HIS A 1 -2.13 -6.18 -10.76
N LEU A 2 -1.80 -6.28 -9.47
CA LEU A 2 -0.70 -7.13 -8.99
C LEU A 2 -0.79 -8.59 -9.51
N TRP A 3 -1.97 -9.21 -9.44
CA TRP A 3 -2.20 -10.57 -9.97
C TRP A 3 -2.48 -10.65 -11.48
N THR A 4 -2.61 -9.54 -12.19
CA THR A 4 -2.91 -9.58 -13.64
C THR A 4 -1.73 -10.14 -14.43
N ASP A 5 -0.51 -9.88 -13.95
CA ASP A 5 0.70 -10.24 -14.67
C ASP A 5 1.52 -11.36 -13.99
N THR A 6 1.08 -11.89 -12.83
CA THR A 6 1.82 -12.91 -12.07
C THR A 6 2.21 -14.10 -12.95
N GLN A 7 1.25 -14.61 -13.74
CA GLN A 7 1.49 -15.75 -14.62
C GLN A 7 2.29 -15.38 -15.89
N THR A 8 2.03 -14.21 -16.49
CA THR A 8 2.68 -13.81 -17.74
C THR A 8 4.12 -13.33 -17.56
N LYS A 9 4.39 -12.67 -16.43
CA LYS A 9 5.73 -12.18 -16.04
C LYS A 9 6.44 -13.11 -15.07
N ASN A 10 5.81 -14.22 -14.68
CA ASN A 10 6.36 -15.27 -13.82
C ASN A 10 6.97 -14.73 -12.52
N PHE A 11 6.17 -13.98 -11.75
CA PHE A 11 6.54 -13.58 -10.40
C PHE A 11 5.54 -14.13 -9.38
N LYS A 12 5.98 -14.17 -8.13
CA LYS A 12 5.21 -14.68 -6.99
C LYS A 12 4.96 -13.55 -6.00
N ILE A 13 3.84 -13.62 -5.27
CA ILE A 13 3.46 -12.57 -4.33
C ILE A 13 3.40 -13.14 -2.91
N VAL A 14 4.18 -12.57 -2.01
CA VAL A 14 4.11 -12.86 -0.57
C VAL A 14 3.52 -11.65 0.12
N VAL A 15 2.39 -11.83 0.79
CA VAL A 15 1.67 -10.77 1.50
C VAL A 15 1.97 -10.89 2.98
N ILE A 16 2.42 -9.77 3.55
CA ILE A 16 2.68 -9.61 4.98
C ILE A 16 2.06 -8.31 5.46
N ALA A 17 1.77 -8.26 6.76
CA ALA A 17 1.38 -7.04 7.44
C ALA A 17 2.40 -6.71 8.53
N SER A 18 2.83 -5.46 8.59
CA SER A 18 3.62 -4.94 9.71
C SER A 18 2.74 -4.42 10.86
N TRP A 19 1.43 -4.31 10.63
CA TRP A 19 0.41 -3.86 11.59
C TRP A 19 -0.62 -4.97 11.83
N ASN A 20 -1.14 -5.07 13.05
CA ASN A 20 -2.09 -6.11 13.41
C ASN A 20 -3.45 -5.98 12.70
N GLN A 21 -3.84 -4.79 12.22
CA GLN A 21 -5.03 -4.62 11.39
C GLN A 21 -4.82 -4.96 9.91
N GLY A 22 -3.57 -5.12 9.46
CA GLY A 22 -3.25 -5.35 8.05
C GLY A 22 -3.99 -6.54 7.42
N PRO A 23 -4.06 -7.72 8.09
CA PRO A 23 -4.77 -8.86 7.53
C PRO A 23 -6.27 -8.57 7.31
N LEU A 24 -6.93 -7.87 8.24
CA LEU A 24 -8.34 -7.47 8.06
C LEU A 24 -8.55 -6.53 6.86
N VAL A 25 -7.61 -5.61 6.64
CA VAL A 25 -7.64 -4.72 5.47
C VAL A 25 -7.47 -5.54 4.19
N PHE A 26 -6.57 -6.53 4.20
CA PHE A 26 -6.32 -7.37 3.05
C PHE A 26 -7.48 -8.32 2.75
N ASP A 27 -8.13 -8.91 3.76
CA ASP A 27 -9.36 -9.69 3.61
C ASP A 27 -10.44 -8.89 2.88
N THR A 28 -10.61 -7.62 3.24
CA THR A 28 -11.56 -6.72 2.55
C THR A 28 -11.21 -6.54 1.07
N LEU A 29 -9.91 -6.49 0.73
CA LEU A 29 -9.45 -6.41 -0.66
C LEU A 29 -9.68 -7.75 -1.40
N LEU A 30 -9.44 -8.88 -0.74
CA LEU A 30 -9.69 -10.20 -1.30
C LEU A 30 -11.18 -10.40 -1.65
N ASP A 31 -12.09 -9.98 -0.77
CA ASP A 31 -13.54 -10.04 -1.01
C ASP A 31 -13.96 -9.21 -2.23
N GLN A 32 -13.34 -8.04 -2.42
CA GLN A 32 -13.63 -7.15 -3.54
C GLN A 32 -13.03 -7.64 -4.86
N MET A 33 -11.84 -8.22 -4.81
CA MET A 33 -11.07 -8.57 -6.01
C MET A 33 -11.27 -10.01 -6.48
N ASN A 34 -11.55 -10.93 -5.56
CA ASN A 34 -11.63 -12.38 -5.77
C ASN A 34 -10.53 -12.91 -6.71
N PRO A 35 -9.27 -12.99 -6.24
CA PRO A 35 -8.12 -13.18 -7.12
C PRO A 35 -8.20 -14.44 -8.00
N ALA A 36 -8.67 -15.55 -7.44
CA ALA A 36 -8.77 -16.82 -8.15
C ALA A 36 -9.71 -16.74 -9.36
N SER A 37 -10.91 -16.17 -9.19
CA SER A 37 -11.88 -16.08 -10.30
C SER A 37 -11.56 -14.95 -11.29
N THR A 38 -11.00 -13.84 -10.81
CA THR A 38 -10.73 -12.65 -11.65
C THR A 38 -9.43 -12.76 -12.43
N TYR A 39 -8.39 -13.37 -11.84
CA TYR A 39 -7.04 -13.41 -12.43
C TYR A 39 -6.52 -14.84 -12.67
N GLY A 40 -7.25 -15.88 -12.24
CA GLY A 40 -6.83 -17.27 -12.47
C GLY A 40 -5.61 -17.70 -11.66
N VAL A 41 -5.27 -16.96 -10.60
CA VAL A 41 -4.11 -17.22 -9.74
C VAL A 41 -4.44 -18.21 -8.63
N VAL A 42 -3.48 -19.06 -8.28
CA VAL A 42 -3.65 -20.14 -7.29
C VAL A 42 -2.98 -19.78 -5.97
N TYR A 43 -3.72 -19.86 -4.86
CA TYR A 43 -3.17 -19.64 -3.52
C TYR A 43 -2.18 -20.76 -3.16
N GLY A 44 -1.02 -20.39 -2.60
CA GLY A 44 0.05 -21.32 -2.29
C GLY A 44 0.99 -21.67 -3.45
N GLU A 45 0.61 -21.31 -4.69
CA GLU A 45 1.46 -21.48 -5.88
C GLU A 45 1.88 -20.14 -6.47
N ASP A 46 0.96 -19.20 -6.67
CA ASP A 46 1.20 -17.89 -7.27
C ASP A 46 1.29 -16.77 -6.24
N TRP A 47 0.56 -16.91 -5.14
CA TRP A 47 0.60 -15.97 -4.04
C TRP A 47 0.29 -16.64 -2.71
N ILE A 48 0.75 -16.05 -1.61
CA ILE A 48 0.48 -16.50 -0.25
C ILE A 48 0.36 -15.31 0.69
N GLU A 49 -0.40 -15.47 1.76
CA GLU A 49 -0.49 -14.49 2.84
C GLU A 49 0.05 -15.09 4.14
N LEU A 50 1.02 -14.42 4.74
CA LEU A 50 1.66 -14.82 6.00
C LEU A 50 1.11 -14.03 7.20
N GLY A 51 0.26 -13.03 6.94
CA GLY A 51 -0.44 -12.27 7.97
C GLY A 51 0.45 -11.24 8.68
N TRP A 52 0.09 -10.93 9.92
CA TRP A 52 0.79 -9.91 10.71
C TRP A 52 2.06 -10.44 11.37
N ILE A 53 3.16 -9.71 11.17
CA ILE A 53 4.47 -9.98 11.77
C ILE A 53 4.61 -9.16 13.06
N PRO A 54 4.60 -9.79 14.25
CA PRO A 54 4.71 -9.08 15.51
C PRO A 54 6.14 -8.57 15.77
N GLY A 55 6.27 -7.59 16.68
CA GLY A 55 7.58 -7.08 17.13
C GLY A 55 8.06 -5.79 16.45
N GLY A 56 7.29 -5.23 15.50
CA GLY A 56 7.67 -3.99 14.84
C GLY A 56 9.00 -4.15 14.09
N GLU A 57 9.93 -3.21 14.27
CA GLU A 57 11.22 -3.25 13.57
C GLU A 57 12.05 -4.53 13.88
N THR A 58 11.98 -5.07 15.11
CA THR A 58 12.69 -6.32 15.44
C THR A 58 12.05 -7.53 14.76
N GLY A 59 10.73 -7.53 14.61
CA GLY A 59 10.00 -8.54 13.83
C GLY A 59 10.36 -8.48 12.35
N MET A 60 10.47 -7.27 11.79
CA MET A 60 10.91 -7.05 10.42
C MET A 60 12.34 -7.56 10.19
N ALA A 61 13.25 -7.32 11.14
CA ALA A 61 14.62 -7.84 11.09
C ALA A 61 14.67 -9.38 11.18
N ALA A 62 13.88 -9.97 12.08
CA ALA A 62 13.80 -11.42 12.22
C ALA A 62 13.22 -12.10 10.97
N LEU A 63 12.21 -11.47 10.35
CA LEU A 63 11.61 -11.94 9.09
C LEU A 63 12.65 -11.97 7.96
N ALA A 64 13.53 -10.98 7.89
CA ALA A 64 14.60 -10.95 6.90
C ALA A 64 15.55 -12.15 7.03
N THR A 65 15.81 -12.63 8.24
CA THR A 65 16.78 -13.72 8.47
C THR A 65 16.18 -15.12 8.36
N ASP A 66 14.91 -15.28 8.72
CA ASP A 66 14.23 -16.59 8.71
C ASP A 66 12.71 -16.41 8.68
N MET A 67 12.13 -16.35 7.48
CA MET A 67 10.70 -16.19 7.29
C MET A 67 9.90 -17.38 7.83
N TRP A 68 10.42 -18.59 7.68
CA TRP A 68 9.71 -19.80 8.08
C TRP A 68 9.59 -19.92 9.59
N SER A 69 10.62 -19.53 10.33
CA SER A 69 10.54 -19.47 11.78
C SER A 69 9.62 -18.34 12.27
N GLN A 70 9.57 -17.20 11.58
CA GLN A 70 8.69 -16.10 11.98
C GLN A 70 7.21 -16.36 11.62
N THR A 71 6.97 -17.07 10.53
CA THR A 71 5.63 -17.36 9.99
C THR A 71 5.50 -18.85 9.67
N PRO A 72 5.50 -19.74 10.67
CA PRO A 72 5.54 -21.19 10.42
C PRO A 72 4.30 -21.73 9.68
N LYS A 73 3.24 -20.93 9.58
CA LYS A 73 2.00 -21.23 8.90
C LYS A 73 1.53 -20.04 8.10
N ASP A 74 0.76 -20.30 7.06
CA ASP A 74 0.05 -19.27 6.33
C ASP A 74 -1.11 -18.70 7.17
N PHE A 75 -1.58 -17.51 6.81
CA PHE A 75 -2.61 -16.80 7.56
C PHE A 75 -4.03 -17.29 7.24
N LEU A 76 -4.36 -17.51 5.96
CA LEU A 76 -5.72 -17.76 5.51
C LEU A 76 -6.21 -19.18 5.81
N GLU A 77 -5.39 -20.19 5.54
CA GLU A 77 -5.75 -21.61 5.72
C GLU A 77 -5.12 -22.22 6.99
N ASN A 78 -4.19 -21.51 7.64
CA ASN A 78 -3.52 -21.95 8.86
C ASN A 78 -2.81 -23.31 8.70
N ARG A 79 -2.24 -23.55 7.52
CA ARG A 79 -1.44 -24.74 7.19
C ARG A 79 0.06 -24.43 7.25
N PRO A 80 0.91 -25.42 7.56
CA PRO A 80 2.35 -25.25 7.56
C PRO A 80 2.87 -24.72 6.22
N LEU A 81 3.90 -23.85 6.25
CA LEU A 81 4.50 -23.33 5.01
C LEU A 81 5.08 -24.42 4.10
N SER A 82 5.48 -25.54 4.69
CA SER A 82 5.95 -26.72 3.96
C SER A 82 4.92 -27.32 2.99
N ASP A 83 3.63 -26.99 3.16
CA ASP A 83 2.56 -27.50 2.31
C ASP A 83 2.40 -26.67 1.02
N TYR A 84 3.13 -25.55 0.89
CA TYR A 84 2.96 -24.59 -0.20
C TYR A 84 4.19 -24.50 -1.11
N PRO A 85 4.07 -24.85 -2.40
CA PRO A 85 5.18 -24.77 -3.36
C PRO A 85 5.85 -23.40 -3.45
N ILE A 86 5.09 -22.30 -3.31
CA ILE A 86 5.62 -20.94 -3.35
C ILE A 86 6.71 -20.67 -2.30
N MET A 87 6.63 -21.31 -1.14
CA MET A 87 7.54 -21.05 -0.02
C MET A 87 8.81 -21.89 -0.08
N GLU A 88 8.90 -22.92 -0.93
CA GLU A 88 10.02 -23.87 -0.96
C GLU A 88 11.39 -23.17 -1.08
N ASN A 89 11.43 -22.09 -1.87
CA ASN A 89 12.62 -21.29 -2.15
C ASN A 89 12.58 -19.87 -1.57
N ILE A 90 11.60 -19.55 -0.71
CA ILE A 90 11.48 -18.23 -0.07
C ILE A 90 11.68 -18.42 1.42
N LYS A 91 12.87 -18.05 1.92
CA LYS A 91 13.29 -18.27 3.31
C LYS A 91 13.85 -17.03 3.98
N THR A 92 14.52 -16.16 3.23
CA THR A 92 15.19 -14.97 3.77
C THR A 92 14.94 -13.75 2.87
N ALA A 93 15.38 -12.58 3.32
CA ALA A 93 15.30 -11.35 2.54
C ALA A 93 16.04 -11.42 1.19
N GLU A 94 17.06 -12.28 1.07
CA GLU A 94 17.80 -12.47 -0.18
C GLU A 94 16.95 -13.14 -1.28
N ASP A 95 15.87 -13.83 -0.90
CA ASP A 95 14.95 -14.49 -1.83
C ASP A 95 13.83 -13.53 -2.30
N ILE A 96 13.83 -12.27 -1.86
CA ILE A 96 12.81 -11.27 -2.22
C ILE A 96 13.41 -10.21 -3.14
N ASP A 97 12.88 -10.16 -4.36
CA ASP A 97 13.36 -9.24 -5.40
C ASP A 97 12.87 -7.79 -5.22
N LEU A 98 11.74 -7.57 -4.55
CA LEU A 98 11.10 -6.26 -4.43
C LEU A 98 10.10 -6.24 -3.27
N ILE A 99 10.08 -5.13 -2.52
CA ILE A 99 9.01 -4.85 -1.56
C ILE A 99 8.14 -3.69 -2.04
N VAL A 100 6.84 -3.95 -2.08
CA VAL A 100 5.81 -2.92 -2.33
C VAL A 100 5.04 -2.72 -1.03
N SER A 101 5.23 -1.56 -0.40
CA SER A 101 4.66 -1.26 0.91
C SER A 101 3.58 -0.19 0.81
N PHE A 102 2.43 -0.42 1.46
CA PHE A 102 1.35 0.56 1.57
C PHE A 102 1.20 1.00 3.02
N GLU A 103 1.48 2.28 3.30
CA GLU A 103 1.80 2.73 4.66
C GLU A 103 0.99 3.96 5.10
N THR A 104 0.59 3.93 6.36
CA THR A 104 -0.15 5.03 7.01
C THR A 104 0.59 5.58 8.25
N GLY A 105 1.75 5.01 8.61
CA GLY A 105 2.52 5.38 9.80
C GLY A 105 3.72 4.47 10.05
N THR A 106 4.03 4.25 11.33
CA THR A 106 5.16 3.43 11.80
C THR A 106 4.67 2.12 12.44
N PRO A 107 5.29 0.95 12.19
CA PRO A 107 6.45 0.74 11.31
C PRO A 107 6.12 0.97 9.83
N GLY A 108 7.08 1.52 9.08
CA GLY A 108 6.97 1.83 7.66
C GLY A 108 8.34 1.90 6.98
N LEU A 109 8.49 2.75 5.97
CA LEU A 109 9.67 2.82 5.11
C LEU A 109 10.98 2.96 5.88
N PRO A 110 11.12 3.81 6.92
CA PRO A 110 12.39 3.94 7.62
C PRO A 110 12.89 2.64 8.24
N GLU A 111 11.99 1.85 8.84
CA GLU A 111 12.32 0.54 9.43
C GLU A 111 12.67 -0.47 8.32
N TRP A 112 11.89 -0.48 7.24
CA TRP A 112 12.15 -1.34 6.08
C TRP A 112 13.51 -1.05 5.44
N LEU A 113 13.88 0.23 5.28
CA LEU A 113 15.18 0.60 4.75
C LEU A 113 16.33 0.13 5.63
N ARG A 114 16.19 0.26 6.95
CA ARG A 114 17.24 -0.16 7.90
C ARG A 114 17.40 -1.68 7.97
N GLN A 115 16.29 -2.42 7.92
CA GLN A 115 16.30 -3.87 8.16
C GLN A 115 16.40 -4.71 6.88
N TRP A 116 15.95 -4.19 5.73
CA TRP A 116 15.90 -4.95 4.47
C TRP A 116 16.75 -4.32 3.37
N ASN A 117 16.57 -3.04 3.07
CA ASN A 117 17.34 -2.40 2.00
C ASN A 117 18.83 -2.26 2.34
N THR A 118 19.16 -1.75 3.54
CA THR A 118 20.57 -1.52 3.93
C THR A 118 21.38 -2.81 4.02
N PRO A 119 20.87 -3.92 4.62
CA PRO A 119 21.65 -5.14 4.75
C PRO A 119 21.61 -6.05 3.51
N TYR A 120 20.50 -6.07 2.76
CA TYR A 120 20.28 -7.03 1.66
C TYR A 120 20.13 -6.39 0.28
N GLY A 121 20.00 -5.06 0.20
CA GLY A 121 19.83 -4.34 -1.06
C GLY A 121 18.45 -4.48 -1.70
N THR A 122 17.46 -5.06 -1.01
CA THR A 122 16.11 -5.25 -1.54
C THR A 122 15.50 -3.89 -1.92
N PRO A 123 15.06 -3.68 -3.18
CA PRO A 123 14.46 -2.42 -3.62
C PRO A 123 13.06 -2.23 -3.03
N PHE A 124 12.64 -0.97 -2.93
CA PHE A 124 11.38 -0.57 -2.29
C PHE A 124 10.54 0.38 -3.15
N ILE A 125 9.26 0.06 -3.24
CA ILE A 125 8.22 0.95 -3.74
C ILE A 125 7.24 1.22 -2.59
N VAL A 126 6.90 2.48 -2.37
CA VAL A 126 5.98 2.88 -1.29
C VAL A 126 4.77 3.61 -1.84
N GLY A 127 3.57 3.16 -1.45
CA GLY A 127 2.37 3.99 -1.45
C GLY A 127 2.11 4.51 -0.04
N CYS A 128 1.96 5.83 0.12
CA CYS A 128 1.69 6.41 1.45
C CYS A 128 0.61 7.47 1.42
N ILE A 129 0.03 7.75 2.58
CA ILE A 129 -0.91 8.86 2.74
C ILE A 129 -0.21 10.22 2.48
N GLY A 130 -0.96 11.18 1.95
CA GLY A 130 -0.40 12.47 1.52
C GLY A 130 0.39 13.23 2.60
N VAL A 131 -0.01 13.10 3.87
CA VAL A 131 0.69 13.73 5.00
C VAL A 131 2.06 13.12 5.29
N SER A 132 2.32 11.89 4.85
CA SER A 132 3.59 11.18 5.04
C SER A 132 4.59 11.47 3.92
N VAL A 133 4.14 12.02 2.79
CA VAL A 133 4.97 12.29 1.60
C VAL A 133 6.23 13.13 1.92
N PRO A 134 6.16 14.22 2.72
CA PRO A 134 7.36 14.99 3.05
C PRO A 134 8.43 14.17 3.79
N GLY A 135 8.01 13.16 4.57
CA GLY A 135 8.92 12.24 5.26
C GLY A 135 9.60 11.24 4.33
N MET A 136 9.00 10.94 3.17
CA MET A 136 9.53 9.98 2.20
C MET A 136 10.40 10.63 1.12
N ALA A 137 10.17 11.91 0.83
CA ALA A 137 10.87 12.65 -0.22
C ALA A 137 12.41 12.61 -0.13
N PRO A 138 13.06 12.68 1.06
CA PRO A 138 14.51 12.57 1.14
C PRO A 138 15.05 11.21 0.68
N TYR A 139 14.34 10.11 0.97
CA TYR A 139 14.76 8.76 0.56
C TYR A 139 14.60 8.54 -0.95
N LEU A 140 13.57 9.14 -1.55
CA LEU A 140 13.41 9.16 -3.00
C LEU A 140 14.54 9.96 -3.66
N ALA A 141 14.88 11.14 -3.11
CA ALA A 141 15.94 11.99 -3.63
C ALA A 141 17.35 11.37 -3.48
N SER A 142 17.59 10.59 -2.42
CA SER A 142 18.86 9.89 -2.22
C SER A 142 18.99 8.59 -3.04
N GLY A 143 17.90 8.11 -3.64
CA GLY A 143 17.85 6.83 -4.35
C GLY A 143 17.70 5.61 -3.44
N GLN A 144 17.41 5.80 -2.15
CA GLN A 144 17.11 4.70 -1.22
C GLN A 144 15.67 4.18 -1.38
N LEU A 145 14.77 4.98 -1.96
CA LEU A 145 13.42 4.59 -2.34
C LEU A 145 13.31 4.63 -3.86
N ASP A 146 12.94 3.52 -4.49
CA ASP A 146 12.90 3.41 -5.95
C ASP A 146 11.70 4.13 -6.57
N ALA A 147 10.54 4.06 -5.91
CA ALA A 147 9.35 4.79 -6.35
C ALA A 147 8.41 5.13 -5.18
N LEU A 148 7.69 6.24 -5.35
CA LEU A 148 6.71 6.74 -4.39
C LEU A 148 5.37 6.97 -5.09
N MET A 149 4.30 6.44 -4.52
CA MET A 149 2.91 6.70 -4.90
C MET A 149 2.26 7.59 -3.82
N PRO A 150 2.25 8.93 -4.02
CA PRO A 150 1.81 9.87 -2.99
C PRO A 150 0.28 10.06 -2.96
N GLY A 151 -0.37 9.45 -1.98
CA GLY A 151 -1.75 9.72 -1.61
C GLY A 151 -2.79 9.39 -2.69
N LEU A 152 -4.02 9.88 -2.46
CA LEU A 152 -5.19 9.55 -3.27
C LEU A 152 -5.06 10.00 -4.74
N THR A 153 -4.43 11.15 -5.00
CA THR A 153 -4.28 11.69 -6.35
C THR A 153 -3.46 10.76 -7.23
N ALA A 154 -2.29 10.33 -6.76
CA ALA A 154 -1.44 9.40 -7.51
C ALA A 154 -2.14 8.04 -7.72
N SER A 155 -2.90 7.57 -6.73
CA SER A 155 -3.69 6.34 -6.87
C SER A 155 -4.77 6.45 -7.95
N GLY A 156 -5.47 7.59 -8.04
CA GLY A 156 -6.49 7.81 -9.07
C GLY A 156 -5.90 8.01 -10.46
N GLU A 157 -4.78 8.71 -10.58
CA GLU A 157 -4.02 8.80 -11.83
C GLU A 157 -3.56 7.42 -12.32
N TYR A 158 -3.11 6.56 -11.39
CA TYR A 158 -2.74 5.19 -11.70
C TYR A 158 -3.92 4.37 -12.21
N GLU A 159 -5.09 4.44 -11.56
CA GLU A 159 -6.32 3.79 -12.03
C GLU A 159 -6.72 4.21 -13.46
N ILE A 160 -6.61 5.50 -13.77
CA ILE A 160 -6.85 6.03 -15.12
C ILE A 160 -5.83 5.49 -16.12
N LEU A 161 -4.54 5.50 -15.75
CA LEU A 161 -3.43 5.06 -16.60
C LEU A 161 -3.58 3.60 -17.02
N ILE A 162 -4.07 2.75 -16.11
CA ILE A 162 -4.31 1.33 -16.39
C ILE A 162 -5.70 1.04 -16.99
N GLY A 163 -6.50 2.09 -17.26
CA GLY A 163 -7.84 1.96 -17.86
C GLY A 163 -8.86 1.27 -16.96
N ARG A 164 -8.69 1.34 -15.63
CA ARG A 164 -9.60 0.74 -14.65
C ARG A 164 -9.95 1.75 -13.54
N PRO A 165 -10.81 2.75 -13.84
CA PRO A 165 -11.29 3.68 -12.83
C PRO A 165 -11.97 2.93 -11.69
N GLY A 166 -11.62 3.27 -10.46
CA GLY A 166 -12.09 2.60 -9.25
C GLY A 166 -12.32 3.58 -8.11
N LEU A 167 -12.03 3.12 -6.90
CA LEU A 167 -12.29 3.87 -5.68
C LEU A 167 -11.45 5.15 -5.62
N ALA A 168 -10.22 5.15 -6.13
CA ALA A 168 -9.37 6.33 -6.06
C ALA A 168 -9.88 7.46 -6.97
N VAL A 169 -10.26 7.15 -8.22
CA VAL A 169 -10.87 8.13 -9.13
C VAL A 169 -12.17 8.69 -8.56
N SER A 170 -13.07 7.82 -8.06
CA SER A 170 -14.32 8.28 -7.44
C SER A 170 -14.09 9.16 -6.21
N GLY A 171 -13.04 8.87 -5.43
CA GLY A 171 -12.60 9.67 -4.30
C GLY A 171 -12.09 11.05 -4.74
N LEU A 172 -11.32 11.12 -5.83
CA LEU A 172 -10.86 12.39 -6.40
C LEU A 172 -12.03 13.26 -6.87
N ASP A 173 -13.03 12.67 -7.52
CA ASP A 173 -14.23 13.39 -7.94
C ASP A 173 -14.98 13.97 -6.74
N ALA A 174 -15.17 13.17 -5.68
CA ALA A 174 -15.84 13.61 -4.46
C ALA A 174 -15.08 14.74 -3.74
N VAL A 175 -13.74 14.62 -3.65
CA VAL A 175 -12.87 15.64 -3.06
C VAL A 175 -12.95 16.93 -3.89
N SER A 176 -12.88 16.84 -5.22
CA SER A 176 -12.95 17.99 -6.12
C SER A 176 -14.29 18.73 -6.01
N MET A 177 -15.41 18.00 -5.99
CA MET A 177 -16.74 18.58 -5.80
C MET A 177 -16.91 19.25 -4.43
N SER A 178 -16.36 18.65 -3.37
CA SER A 178 -16.40 19.24 -2.03
C SER A 178 -15.60 20.55 -1.97
N HIS A 179 -14.43 20.59 -2.60
CA HIS A 179 -13.63 21.82 -2.68
C HIS A 179 -14.35 22.92 -3.46
N LEU A 180 -14.97 22.57 -4.60
CA LEU A 180 -15.76 23.52 -5.38
C LEU A 180 -16.92 24.10 -4.56
N LEU A 181 -17.64 23.26 -3.81
CA LEU A 181 -18.71 23.69 -2.92
C LEU A 181 -18.20 24.67 -1.87
N VAL A 182 -17.08 24.38 -1.21
CA VAL A 182 -16.48 25.28 -0.20
C VAL A 182 -16.10 26.62 -0.83
N VAL A 183 -15.50 26.63 -2.02
CA VAL A 183 -15.17 27.86 -2.75
C VAL A 183 -16.44 28.68 -3.04
N LEU A 184 -17.51 28.04 -3.51
CA LEU A 184 -18.78 28.72 -3.77
C LEU A 184 -19.40 29.31 -2.51
N LEU A 185 -19.38 28.58 -1.39
CA LEU A 185 -19.88 29.07 -0.10
C LEU A 185 -19.09 30.27 0.39
N VAL A 186 -17.75 30.25 0.26
CA VAL A 186 -16.89 31.39 0.60
C VAL A 186 -17.18 32.60 -0.28
N LEU A 187 -17.34 32.41 -1.60
CA LEU A 187 -17.69 33.49 -2.52
C LEU A 187 -19.05 34.10 -2.19
N MET A 188 -20.07 33.28 -1.94
CA MET A 188 -21.40 33.76 -1.54
C MET A 188 -21.35 34.50 -0.20
N GLY A 189 -20.60 33.99 0.79
CA GLY A 189 -20.39 34.64 2.08
C GLY A 189 -19.74 36.01 1.92
N ASN A 190 -18.71 36.12 1.09
CA ASN A 190 -18.05 37.38 0.79
C ASN A 190 -18.98 38.37 0.09
N ILE A 191 -19.74 37.93 -0.92
CA ILE A 191 -20.72 38.77 -1.62
C ILE A 191 -21.77 39.30 -0.64
N ALA A 192 -22.33 38.43 0.21
CA ALA A 192 -23.33 38.80 1.21
C ALA A 192 -22.77 39.80 2.23
N PHE A 193 -21.52 39.62 2.67
CA PHE A 193 -20.82 40.53 3.57
C PHE A 193 -20.63 41.92 2.98
N PHE A 194 -20.18 42.02 1.71
CA PHE A 194 -20.01 43.32 1.06
C PHE A 194 -21.36 43.99 0.75
N ALA A 195 -22.37 43.22 0.37
CA ALA A 195 -23.72 43.74 0.14
C ALA A 195 -24.39 44.26 1.43
N SER A 196 -24.16 43.61 2.58
CA SER A 196 -24.68 44.07 3.88
C SER A 196 -23.92 45.30 4.39
N LYS A 197 -22.60 45.37 4.19
CA LYS A 197 -21.79 46.55 4.52
C LYS A 197 -22.15 47.79 3.69
N SER A 198 -22.50 47.61 2.42
CA SER A 198 -23.00 48.70 1.55
C SER A 198 -24.37 49.25 2.00
N LYS A 199 -25.16 48.48 2.74
CA LYS A 199 -26.46 48.93 3.30
C LYS A 199 -26.32 49.56 4.70
N GLY A 200 -25.13 49.52 5.31
CA GLY A 200 -24.84 50.07 6.64
C GLY A 200 -24.29 51.49 6.65
N VAL A 201 -24.49 52.29 5.59
CA VAL A 201 -24.31 53.74 5.61
C VAL A 201 -25.69 54.38 5.56
N ASN A 202 -26.29 54.51 6.75
CA ASN A 202 -27.24 55.55 7.16
C ASN A 202 -27.21 55.62 8.69
#